data_AF-A0A109B9V6-F1
#
_entry.id   AF-A0A109B9V6-F1
#
_cell.length_a   1.000
_cell.length_b   1.000
_cell.length_c   1.000
_cell.angle_alpha   90.00
_cell.angle_beta   90.00
_cell.angle_gamma   90.00
#
_symmetry.space_group_name_H-M   'P 1'
#
loop_
_entity.id
_entity.type
_entity.pdbx_description
1 polymer ?
#
loop_
_entity_poly.entity_id
_entity_poly.type
_entity_poly.pdbx_seq_one_letter_code
_entity_poly.pdbx_strand_id
1 'polypeptide(L)'
;MTKGFGEKERTFLDGLEENTGRNLQQWMHAIAQSGQTERNDIIDWLRHEGLMFSKASWLERIHHNGGRPIYAEVAKEEAPRRPAARRRREVLAPSSLPATPAANVDEQPPRQPVESSSAAKSVADGHTPQPEQQPPQSPAPTPERIVAPPRLTVVMGGAAASSGSASSTPPPPASSNTAATRRAPSPAATGPRDIDSVLAKAKAYRPLAQLILARIKGAVPKAPLAVQESSLSFGSPAPFAVLGITGKELRLHLALGDHPTDDFVRRGQTGGGVGKGEALSHMLVLTDARQIDQRFSDLLARASGTATT
;
A
#
# COMPACT_ATOMS: atom_id res chain seq x y z
N MET A 1 -11.00 -11.89 -13.61
CA MET A 1 -10.08 -13.01 -13.39
C MET A 1 -8.68 -12.44 -13.27
N THR A 2 -8.07 -12.50 -12.10
CA THR A 2 -6.73 -11.95 -11.85
C THR A 2 -5.71 -12.90 -12.46
N LYS A 3 -5.03 -12.51 -13.53
CA LYS A 3 -3.96 -13.34 -14.14
C LYS A 3 -2.95 -13.69 -13.06
N GLY A 4 -2.73 -15.00 -12.87
CA GLY A 4 -1.78 -15.51 -11.89
C GLY A 4 -0.36 -15.01 -12.18
N PHE A 5 0.47 -14.95 -11.15
CA PHE A 5 1.86 -14.48 -11.28
C PHE A 5 2.67 -15.31 -12.31
N GLY A 6 2.38 -16.60 -12.47
CA GLY A 6 3.00 -17.45 -13.49
C GLY A 6 2.65 -17.05 -14.93
N GLU A 7 1.41 -16.61 -15.19
CA GLU A 7 1.03 -16.13 -16.52
C GLU A 7 1.73 -14.79 -16.83
N LYS A 8 1.80 -13.89 -15.84
CA LYS A 8 2.53 -12.61 -15.97
C LYS A 8 4.03 -12.83 -16.23
N GLU A 9 4.66 -13.76 -15.52
CA GLU A 9 6.07 -14.12 -15.73
C GLU A 9 6.28 -14.71 -17.13
N ARG A 10 5.39 -15.59 -17.60
CA ARG A 10 5.48 -16.15 -18.97
C ARG A 10 5.33 -15.08 -20.04
N THR A 11 4.32 -14.21 -19.95
CA THR A 11 4.15 -13.09 -20.90
C THR A 11 5.35 -12.14 -20.89
N PHE A 12 5.96 -11.93 -19.72
CA PHE A 12 7.18 -11.14 -19.61
C PHE A 12 8.36 -11.80 -20.33
N LEU A 13 8.57 -13.11 -20.13
CA LEU A 13 9.65 -13.84 -20.78
C LEU A 13 9.47 -13.90 -22.30
N ASP A 14 8.24 -14.11 -22.78
CA ASP A 14 7.92 -14.13 -24.21
C ASP A 14 8.23 -12.78 -24.88
N GLY A 15 7.91 -11.66 -24.22
CA GLY A 15 8.20 -10.32 -24.73
C GLY A 15 9.60 -9.78 -24.40
N LEU A 16 10.43 -10.53 -23.66
CA LEU A 16 11.68 -10.00 -23.11
C LEU A 16 12.67 -9.60 -24.22
N GLU A 17 12.85 -10.46 -25.22
CA GLU A 17 13.76 -10.25 -26.33
C GLU A 17 13.30 -9.09 -27.22
N GLU A 18 12.01 -9.03 -27.55
CA GLU A 18 11.45 -7.93 -28.35
C GLU A 18 11.62 -6.57 -27.67
N ASN A 19 11.47 -6.52 -26.34
CA ASN A 19 11.52 -5.26 -25.59
C ASN A 19 12.95 -4.79 -25.28
N THR A 20 13.92 -5.71 -25.20
CA THR A 20 15.27 -5.39 -24.69
C THR A 20 16.38 -5.74 -25.65
N GLY A 21 16.08 -6.43 -26.75
CA GLY A 21 17.06 -6.99 -27.68
C GLY A 21 17.89 -8.14 -27.09
N ARG A 22 17.56 -8.62 -25.88
CA ARG A 22 18.26 -9.72 -25.21
C ARG A 22 17.26 -10.75 -24.68
N ASN A 23 17.51 -12.02 -24.95
CA ASN A 23 16.74 -13.12 -24.37
C ASN A 23 17.15 -13.40 -22.91
N LEU A 24 16.39 -14.27 -22.22
CA LEU A 24 16.63 -14.61 -20.82
C LEU A 24 18.07 -15.09 -20.58
N GLN A 25 18.60 -15.95 -21.44
CA GLN A 25 19.92 -16.55 -21.27
C GLN A 25 21.04 -15.52 -21.44
N GLN A 26 20.89 -14.60 -22.39
CA GLN A 26 21.80 -13.45 -22.55
C GLN A 26 21.77 -12.54 -21.32
N TRP A 27 20.60 -12.30 -20.72
CA TRP A 27 20.50 -11.56 -19.46
C TRP A 27 21.20 -12.27 -18.30
N MET A 28 21.02 -13.59 -18.15
CA MET A 28 21.70 -14.36 -17.11
C MET A 28 23.22 -14.28 -17.27
N HIS A 29 23.72 -14.37 -18.49
CA HIS A 29 25.14 -14.22 -18.79
C HIS A 29 25.66 -12.81 -18.47
N ALA A 30 24.90 -11.76 -18.85
CA ALA A 30 25.28 -10.38 -18.59
C ALA A 30 25.30 -10.06 -17.08
N ILE A 31 24.34 -10.57 -16.30
CA ILE A 31 24.33 -10.44 -14.83
C ILE A 31 25.56 -11.16 -14.24
N ALA A 32 25.86 -12.38 -14.68
CA ALA A 32 27.04 -13.10 -14.19
C ALA A 32 28.36 -12.38 -14.53
N GLN A 33 28.44 -11.75 -15.70
CA GLN A 33 29.60 -10.94 -16.10
C GLN A 33 29.72 -9.62 -15.36
N SER A 34 28.61 -9.06 -14.87
CA SER A 34 28.62 -7.81 -14.10
C SER A 34 29.38 -7.92 -12.77
N GLY A 35 29.53 -9.15 -12.24
CA GLY A 35 30.17 -9.42 -10.95
C GLY A 35 29.33 -9.03 -9.73
N GLN A 36 28.09 -8.55 -9.94
CA GLN A 36 27.19 -8.18 -8.85
C GLN A 36 26.63 -9.42 -8.15
N THR A 37 26.72 -9.43 -6.82
CA THR A 37 26.26 -10.55 -5.99
C THR A 37 25.11 -10.15 -5.05
N GLU A 38 25.00 -8.87 -4.72
CA GLU A 38 23.88 -8.37 -3.92
C GLU A 38 22.64 -8.14 -4.79
N ARG A 39 21.46 -8.44 -4.24
CA ARG A 39 20.19 -8.28 -4.94
C ARG A 39 19.93 -6.85 -5.39
N ASN A 40 20.21 -5.88 -4.53
CA ASN A 40 19.95 -4.48 -4.84
C ASN A 40 20.89 -3.98 -5.94
N ASP A 41 22.16 -4.37 -5.88
CA ASP A 41 23.17 -4.03 -6.90
C ASP A 41 22.79 -4.60 -8.28
N ILE A 42 22.30 -5.84 -8.34
CA ILE A 42 21.80 -6.44 -9.59
C ILE A 42 20.59 -5.65 -10.12
N ILE A 43 19.64 -5.29 -9.26
CA ILE A 43 18.44 -4.53 -9.67
C ILE A 43 18.83 -3.15 -10.19
N ASP A 44 19.70 -2.43 -9.50
CA ASP A 44 20.14 -1.10 -9.93
C ASP A 44 20.97 -1.17 -11.21
N TRP A 45 21.86 -2.16 -11.34
CA TRP A 45 22.59 -2.41 -12.59
C TRP A 45 21.64 -2.69 -13.77
N LEU A 46 20.62 -3.55 -13.59
CA LEU A 46 19.60 -3.81 -14.60
C LEU A 46 18.81 -2.55 -14.97
N ARG A 47 18.57 -1.65 -14.01
CA ARG A 47 17.93 -0.37 -14.29
C ARG A 47 18.81 0.58 -15.09
N HIS A 48 20.13 0.56 -14.86
CA HIS A 48 21.09 1.28 -15.70
C HIS A 48 21.10 0.77 -17.15
N GLU A 49 20.82 -0.52 -17.36
CA GLU A 49 20.60 -1.11 -18.70
C GLU A 49 19.23 -0.76 -19.32
N GLY A 50 18.42 0.08 -18.65
CA GLY A 50 17.13 0.57 -19.18
C GLY A 50 15.91 -0.28 -18.80
N LEU A 51 16.06 -1.29 -17.93
CA LEU A 51 14.91 -2.05 -17.44
C LEU A 51 14.14 -1.28 -16.36
N MET A 52 12.81 -1.36 -16.41
CA MET A 52 11.97 -0.91 -15.31
C MET A 52 12.16 -1.80 -14.07
N PHE A 53 11.98 -1.23 -12.87
CA PHE A 53 12.16 -1.92 -11.59
C PHE A 53 11.44 -3.28 -11.50
N SER A 54 10.20 -3.38 -11.98
CA SER A 54 9.44 -4.63 -11.96
C SER A 54 10.08 -5.75 -12.81
N LYS A 55 10.62 -5.40 -13.99
CA LYS A 55 11.31 -6.34 -14.87
C LYS A 55 12.68 -6.72 -14.31
N ALA A 56 13.40 -5.74 -13.76
CA ALA A 56 14.69 -5.95 -13.11
C ALA A 56 14.56 -6.90 -11.90
N SER A 57 13.53 -6.71 -11.07
CA SER A 57 13.25 -7.59 -9.93
C SER A 57 12.91 -9.02 -10.36
N TRP A 58 12.24 -9.23 -11.51
CA TRP A 58 12.03 -10.59 -12.01
C TRP A 58 13.33 -11.26 -12.46
N LEU A 59 14.17 -10.55 -13.22
CA LEU A 59 15.46 -11.10 -13.67
C LEU A 59 16.39 -11.41 -12.50
N GLU A 60 16.46 -10.54 -11.48
CA GLU A 60 17.22 -10.81 -10.26
C GLU A 60 16.76 -12.12 -9.59
N ARG A 61 15.45 -12.30 -9.42
CA ARG A 61 14.92 -13.50 -8.78
C ARG A 61 15.18 -14.75 -9.61
N ILE A 62 15.04 -14.68 -10.95
CA ILE A 62 15.35 -15.80 -11.86
C ILE A 62 16.84 -16.15 -11.79
N HIS A 63 17.72 -15.16 -11.74
CA HIS A 63 19.16 -15.36 -11.57
C HIS A 63 19.48 -16.07 -10.26
N HIS A 64 18.91 -15.61 -9.13
CA HIS A 64 19.05 -16.29 -7.84
C HIS A 64 18.46 -17.70 -7.82
N ASN A 65 17.49 -18.00 -8.69
CA ASN A 65 16.94 -19.34 -8.89
C ASN A 65 17.72 -20.15 -9.94
N GLY A 66 18.99 -19.82 -10.19
CA GLY A 66 19.85 -20.54 -11.13
C GLY A 66 19.42 -20.39 -12.59
N GLY A 67 18.81 -19.25 -12.94
CA GLY A 67 18.29 -18.98 -14.28
C GLY A 67 16.93 -19.63 -14.58
N ARG A 68 16.27 -20.23 -13.58
CA ARG A 68 14.97 -20.89 -13.75
C ARG A 68 13.80 -19.97 -13.39
N PRO A 69 12.71 -19.95 -14.18
CA PRO A 69 11.47 -19.24 -13.82
C PRO A 69 10.93 -19.70 -12.47
N ILE A 70 10.31 -18.80 -11.71
CA ILE A 70 9.86 -19.09 -10.33
C ILE A 70 8.41 -19.58 -10.31
N TYR A 71 7.56 -19.02 -11.16
CA TYR A 71 6.12 -19.22 -11.13
C TYR A 71 5.60 -19.98 -12.36
N ALA A 72 6.36 -20.03 -13.45
CA ALA A 72 5.95 -20.69 -14.69
C ALA A 72 5.74 -22.21 -14.52
N GLU A 73 6.45 -22.86 -13.60
CA GLU A 73 6.34 -24.29 -13.30
C GLU A 73 5.12 -24.60 -12.42
N VAL A 74 4.87 -23.79 -11.39
CA VAL A 74 3.83 -24.03 -10.37
C VAL A 74 2.42 -24.01 -10.97
N ALA A 75 2.20 -23.19 -12.00
CA ALA A 75 0.90 -23.12 -12.68
C ALA A 75 0.54 -24.38 -13.48
N LYS A 76 1.48 -25.30 -13.73
CA LYS A 76 1.21 -26.55 -14.46
C LYS A 76 0.76 -27.70 -13.55
N GLU A 77 1.09 -27.65 -12.26
CA GLU A 77 0.73 -28.70 -11.29
C GLU A 77 -0.59 -28.44 -10.57
N GLU A 78 -1.09 -27.21 -10.53
CA GLU A 78 -2.29 -26.84 -9.79
C GLU A 78 -3.59 -27.05 -10.61
N ALA A 79 -3.75 -28.25 -11.15
CA ALA A 79 -5.06 -28.82 -11.46
C ALA A 79 -5.25 -30.06 -10.59
N PRO A 80 -5.78 -29.93 -9.36
CA PRO A 80 -6.10 -31.11 -8.57
C PRO A 80 -7.17 -31.89 -9.33
N ARG A 81 -6.76 -32.98 -9.97
CA ARG A 81 -7.65 -34.06 -10.39
C ARG A 81 -8.44 -34.45 -9.15
N ARG A 82 -9.72 -34.05 -9.11
CA ARG A 82 -10.71 -34.51 -8.13
C ARG A 82 -10.48 -36.01 -7.91
N PRO A 83 -10.06 -36.45 -6.71
CA PRO A 83 -10.09 -37.86 -6.39
C PRO A 83 -11.56 -38.26 -6.39
N ALA A 84 -11.92 -39.18 -7.28
CA ALA A 84 -13.24 -39.78 -7.31
C ALA A 84 -13.59 -40.34 -5.93
N ALA A 85 -14.82 -40.07 -5.51
CA ALA A 85 -15.43 -40.45 -4.25
C ALA A 85 -15.01 -41.85 -3.77
N ARG A 86 -14.16 -41.90 -2.73
CA ARG A 86 -13.89 -43.15 -2.03
C ARG A 86 -14.84 -43.27 -0.84
N ARG A 87 -15.71 -44.26 -0.98
CA ARG A 87 -16.77 -44.69 -0.07
C ARG A 87 -16.35 -44.67 1.40
N ARG A 88 -17.23 -44.08 2.19
CA ARG A 88 -17.44 -44.26 3.63
C ARG A 88 -17.37 -45.76 3.97
N ARG A 89 -16.41 -46.15 4.81
CA ARG A 89 -16.46 -47.40 5.58
C ARG A 89 -16.27 -47.02 7.04
N GLU A 90 -17.37 -47.10 7.78
CA GLU A 90 -17.39 -47.15 9.24
C GLU A 90 -16.51 -48.30 9.72
N VAL A 91 -15.60 -48.04 10.66
CA VAL A 91 -15.20 -49.00 11.70
C VAL A 91 -14.91 -48.20 12.98
N LEU A 92 -15.47 -48.75 14.06
CA LEU A 92 -15.42 -48.35 15.46
C LEU A 92 -14.02 -48.02 16.02
N ALA A 93 -14.01 -47.14 17.03
CA ALA A 93 -12.93 -46.82 17.97
C ALA A 93 -12.56 -48.01 18.90
N PRO A 94 -11.82 -47.85 20.03
CA PRO A 94 -10.79 -46.87 20.46
C PRO A 94 -9.49 -47.57 20.94
N SER A 95 -8.39 -46.82 21.21
CA SER A 95 -7.48 -47.13 22.35
C SER A 95 -6.33 -46.12 22.50
N SER A 96 -6.33 -45.49 23.68
CA SER A 96 -5.23 -45.34 24.64
C SER A 96 -3.95 -44.55 24.30
N LEU A 97 -3.79 -43.49 25.11
CA LEU A 97 -2.54 -42.82 25.50
C LEU A 97 -1.50 -43.82 26.06
N PRO A 98 -0.21 -43.46 26.05
CA PRO A 98 0.37 -43.12 27.35
C PRO A 98 1.26 -41.87 27.35
N ALA A 99 1.33 -41.27 28.53
CA ALA A 99 2.22 -40.19 28.92
C ALA A 99 3.67 -40.64 29.05
N THR A 100 4.62 -39.73 28.84
CA THR A 100 5.99 -39.81 29.35
C THR A 100 6.36 -38.56 30.15
N PRO A 101 7.15 -38.71 31.23
CA PRO A 101 7.45 -37.67 32.21
C PRO A 101 8.75 -36.90 31.92
N ALA A 102 8.96 -35.89 32.76
CA ALA A 102 9.98 -34.84 32.76
C ALA A 102 11.46 -35.26 32.86
N ALA A 103 12.33 -34.41 32.32
CA ALA A 103 13.71 -34.11 32.75
C ALA A 103 14.09 -32.76 32.09
N ASN A 104 14.14 -31.62 32.77
CA ASN A 104 15.15 -31.13 33.73
C ASN A 104 16.60 -31.30 33.25
N VAL A 105 17.16 -30.28 32.60
CA VAL A 105 18.61 -29.99 32.59
C VAL A 105 18.79 -28.47 32.62
N ASP A 106 19.25 -28.02 33.77
CA ASP A 106 19.94 -26.77 34.05
C ASP A 106 21.34 -26.86 33.42
N GLU A 107 21.73 -25.94 32.53
CA GLU A 107 23.14 -25.78 32.12
C GLU A 107 23.44 -24.34 31.65
N GLN A 108 23.72 -23.47 32.62
CA GLN A 108 24.78 -22.44 32.54
C GLN A 108 26.15 -23.14 32.65
N PRO A 109 27.35 -22.59 32.33
CA PRO A 109 27.82 -21.26 31.89
C PRO A 109 28.90 -21.41 30.74
N PRO A 110 29.96 -20.59 30.45
CA PRO A 110 30.52 -19.41 31.12
C PRO A 110 30.77 -18.15 30.27
N ARG A 111 31.08 -17.10 31.04
CA ARG A 111 31.63 -15.80 30.68
C ARG A 111 32.90 -15.94 29.84
N GLN A 112 33.06 -15.05 28.85
CA GLN A 112 34.39 -14.63 28.38
C GLN A 112 34.60 -13.16 28.75
N PRO A 113 35.69 -12.84 29.48
CA PRO A 113 36.18 -11.49 29.66
C PRO A 113 37.36 -11.20 28.71
N VAL A 114 37.68 -9.89 28.56
CA VAL A 114 38.95 -9.30 28.05
C VAL A 114 39.25 -9.54 26.55
N GLU A 115 39.85 -8.67 25.72
CA GLU A 115 40.79 -7.55 25.80
C GLU A 115 40.50 -6.61 24.59
N SER A 116 40.45 -5.28 24.72
CA SER A 116 41.59 -4.35 24.57
C SER A 116 42.56 -4.70 23.43
N SER A 117 42.61 -3.89 22.36
CA SER A 117 43.78 -3.04 22.04
C SER A 117 43.67 -2.40 20.65
N SER A 118 44.07 -1.11 20.61
CA SER A 118 44.97 -0.46 19.64
C SER A 118 44.66 -0.55 18.13
N ALA A 119 44.88 0.49 17.33
CA ALA A 119 45.42 1.82 17.56
C ALA A 119 45.20 2.66 16.30
N ALA A 120 45.26 3.97 16.52
CA ALA A 120 45.51 5.00 15.54
C ALA A 120 46.41 4.57 14.36
N LYS A 121 45.98 4.96 13.15
CA LYS A 121 46.92 5.41 12.14
C LYS A 121 46.34 6.62 11.40
N SER A 122 46.78 7.79 11.87
CA SER A 122 46.86 9.01 11.08
C SER A 122 47.79 8.77 9.90
N VAL A 123 47.29 8.99 8.69
CA VAL A 123 48.00 9.53 7.50
C VAL A 123 46.87 10.21 6.70
N ALA A 124 46.64 11.52 6.79
CA ALA A 124 47.43 12.60 6.19
C ALA A 124 47.77 12.33 4.71
N ASP A 125 46.75 12.36 3.85
CA ASP A 125 46.95 12.77 2.46
C ASP A 125 45.81 13.68 2.04
N GLY A 126 46.15 14.95 1.84
CA GLY A 126 45.27 15.94 1.26
C GLY A 126 45.08 15.62 -0.21
N HIS A 127 43.86 15.31 -0.60
CA HIS A 127 43.40 15.49 -1.96
C HIS A 127 42.18 16.40 -1.91
N THR A 128 42.42 17.67 -2.22
CA THR A 128 41.43 18.65 -2.62
C THR A 128 40.82 18.18 -3.94
N PRO A 129 39.53 17.79 -4.01
CA PRO A 129 38.88 17.68 -5.31
C PRO A 129 38.61 19.09 -5.82
N GLN A 130 39.32 19.39 -6.90
CA GLN A 130 39.10 20.47 -7.86
C GLN A 130 37.60 20.61 -8.19
N PRO A 131 37.04 21.83 -8.25
CA PRO A 131 35.67 22.02 -8.70
C PRO A 131 35.59 21.65 -10.18
N GLU A 132 35.03 20.48 -10.46
CA GLU A 132 34.77 20.00 -11.81
C GLU A 132 33.74 20.93 -12.46
N GLN A 133 34.15 21.41 -13.62
CA GLN A 133 33.48 22.43 -14.40
C GLN A 133 32.10 21.95 -14.82
N GLN A 134 31.11 22.74 -14.42
CA GLN A 134 29.73 22.65 -14.86
C GLN A 134 29.68 22.71 -16.41
N PRO A 135 29.18 21.70 -17.11
CA PRO A 135 29.02 21.76 -18.55
C PRO A 135 28.03 22.88 -18.94
N PRO A 136 28.18 23.49 -20.12
CA PRO A 136 27.41 24.66 -20.53
C PRO A 136 25.90 24.36 -20.52
N GLN A 137 25.18 25.22 -19.83
CA GLN A 137 23.72 25.25 -19.81
C GLN A 137 23.19 25.37 -21.24
N SER A 138 22.40 24.39 -21.67
CA SER A 138 21.64 24.47 -22.92
C SER A 138 20.63 25.63 -22.82
N PRO A 139 20.43 26.42 -23.91
CA PRO A 139 19.55 27.58 -23.89
C PRO A 139 18.09 27.19 -23.64
N ALA A 140 17.42 28.04 -22.88
CA ALA A 140 16.02 27.92 -22.51
C ALA A 140 15.09 27.71 -23.72
N PRO A 141 14.03 26.89 -23.60
CA PRO A 141 12.98 26.87 -24.60
C PRO A 141 12.19 28.19 -24.54
N THR A 142 12.16 28.88 -25.69
CA THR A 142 11.26 29.99 -26.02
C THR A 142 9.81 29.66 -25.61
N PRO A 143 9.08 30.58 -24.95
CA PRO A 143 7.66 30.38 -24.70
C PRO A 143 6.89 30.47 -26.03
N GLU A 144 6.45 29.31 -26.52
CA GLU A 144 5.52 29.25 -27.64
C GLU A 144 4.16 29.81 -27.20
N ARG A 145 3.74 30.83 -27.93
CA ARG A 145 2.53 31.62 -27.78
C ARG A 145 1.30 30.74 -28.03
N ILE A 146 0.72 30.18 -26.97
CA ILE A 146 -0.58 29.48 -27.07
C ILE A 146 -1.68 30.52 -27.34
N VAL A 147 -2.22 30.42 -28.55
CA VAL A 147 -3.37 31.15 -29.07
C VAL A 147 -4.63 30.69 -28.32
N ALA A 148 -5.36 31.66 -27.78
CA ALA A 148 -6.67 31.45 -27.16
C ALA A 148 -7.72 31.00 -28.20
N PRO A 149 -8.52 29.95 -27.94
CA PRO A 149 -9.70 29.66 -28.75
C PRO A 149 -10.90 30.54 -28.34
N PRO A 150 -11.80 30.87 -29.30
CA PRO A 150 -12.90 31.80 -29.09
C PRO A 150 -14.02 31.22 -28.23
N ARG A 151 -14.61 32.11 -27.42
CA ARG A 151 -15.89 31.91 -26.73
C ARG A 151 -17.00 31.57 -27.72
N LEU A 152 -17.57 30.37 -27.58
CA LEU A 152 -18.86 30.03 -28.17
C LEU A 152 -19.96 30.46 -27.19
N THR A 153 -20.59 31.58 -27.54
CA THR A 153 -21.85 32.05 -26.99
C THR A 153 -22.96 31.13 -27.49
N VAL A 154 -23.60 30.37 -26.61
CA VAL A 154 -24.91 29.76 -26.88
C VAL A 154 -25.96 30.54 -26.11
N VAL A 155 -26.88 31.11 -26.88
CA VAL A 155 -28.01 31.92 -26.48
C VAL A 155 -29.28 31.07 -26.58
N MET A 156 -30.18 31.28 -25.62
CA MET A 156 -31.63 31.01 -25.63
C MET A 156 -32.19 29.58 -25.63
N GLY A 157 -33.16 29.35 -24.72
CA GLY A 157 -34.38 28.63 -25.06
C GLY A 157 -35.09 27.89 -23.90
N GLY A 158 -36.25 28.39 -23.46
CA GLY A 158 -37.31 27.65 -22.75
C GLY A 158 -37.20 27.65 -21.21
N ALA A 159 -38.06 28.24 -20.38
CA ALA A 159 -39.50 28.54 -20.40
C ALA A 159 -40.42 27.31 -20.51
N ALA A 160 -40.81 26.77 -19.35
CA ALA A 160 -42.12 26.20 -18.97
C ALA A 160 -41.96 25.42 -17.65
N ALA A 161 -42.44 25.93 -16.51
CA ALA A 161 -43.75 25.62 -15.96
C ALA A 161 -44.00 24.11 -15.73
N SER A 162 -44.06 23.70 -14.46
CA SER A 162 -45.03 22.73 -13.95
C SER A 162 -44.90 22.61 -12.43
N SER A 163 -45.77 23.31 -11.73
CA SER A 163 -46.17 23.07 -10.35
C SER A 163 -46.83 21.69 -10.25
N GLY A 164 -46.45 20.92 -9.23
CA GLY A 164 -47.05 19.62 -8.92
C GLY A 164 -47.15 19.43 -7.42
N SER A 165 -48.08 20.15 -6.78
CA SER A 165 -48.58 19.83 -5.44
C SER A 165 -49.38 18.54 -5.49
N ALA A 166 -49.05 17.56 -4.65
CA ALA A 166 -49.99 16.52 -4.24
C ALA A 166 -49.62 15.98 -2.85
N SER A 167 -50.34 16.50 -1.86
CA SER A 167 -51.07 15.75 -0.84
C SER A 167 -50.31 14.73 0.02
N SER A 168 -49.90 15.23 1.18
CA SER A 168 -49.73 14.52 2.43
C SER A 168 -50.86 13.51 2.70
N THR A 169 -50.50 12.28 3.08
CA THR A 169 -51.39 11.34 3.76
C THR A 169 -50.86 11.11 5.18
N PRO A 170 -51.69 11.24 6.23
CA PRO A 170 -51.28 11.04 7.62
C PRO A 170 -51.37 9.56 8.05
N PRO A 171 -50.43 9.05 8.86
CA PRO A 171 -50.66 7.83 9.65
C PRO A 171 -51.14 8.17 11.09
N PRO A 172 -52.11 7.44 11.65
CA PRO A 172 -52.55 7.59 13.05
C PRO A 172 -51.59 6.91 14.07
N PRO A 173 -51.75 7.22 15.37
CA PRO A 173 -50.71 7.07 16.39
C PRO A 173 -50.85 5.78 17.22
N ALA A 174 -49.72 5.21 17.64
CA ALA A 174 -49.65 4.45 18.90
C ALA A 174 -48.20 4.16 19.32
N SER A 175 -48.00 4.15 20.64
CA SER A 175 -46.88 3.56 21.38
C SER A 175 -45.66 4.44 21.60
N SER A 176 -45.86 5.40 22.50
CA SER A 176 -44.90 5.78 23.54
C SER A 176 -44.09 4.59 24.04
N ASN A 177 -42.80 4.55 23.71
CA ASN A 177 -41.83 3.74 24.42
C ASN A 177 -40.69 4.64 24.91
N THR A 178 -40.83 5.01 26.19
CA THR A 178 -39.78 5.21 27.19
C THR A 178 -38.46 5.82 26.71
N ALA A 179 -38.31 7.11 27.01
CA ALA A 179 -37.09 7.89 26.94
C ALA A 179 -35.93 7.21 27.70
N ALA A 180 -35.09 6.48 26.99
CA ALA A 180 -33.71 6.30 27.36
C ALA A 180 -32.94 7.53 26.82
N THR A 181 -32.65 8.47 27.72
CA THR A 181 -31.72 9.59 27.50
C THR A 181 -30.38 9.02 27.03
N ARG A 182 -30.23 8.87 25.71
CA ARG A 182 -28.97 8.52 25.06
C ARG A 182 -28.13 9.78 25.10
N ARG A 183 -27.39 9.93 26.20
CA ARG A 183 -26.38 10.96 26.41
C ARG A 183 -25.48 10.98 25.19
N ALA A 184 -25.66 11.96 24.31
CA ALA A 184 -24.80 12.20 23.17
C ALA A 184 -23.36 12.28 23.71
N PRO A 185 -22.40 11.49 23.19
CA PRO A 185 -21.01 11.70 23.57
C PRO A 185 -20.66 13.12 23.11
N SER A 186 -20.45 14.02 24.07
CA SER A 186 -19.84 15.31 23.82
C SER A 186 -18.56 15.06 23.01
N PRO A 187 -18.33 15.78 21.90
CA PRO A 187 -17.08 15.68 21.16
C PRO A 187 -15.97 16.19 22.07
N ALA A 188 -15.33 15.27 22.80
CA ALA A 188 -14.14 15.57 23.56
C ALA A 188 -13.12 16.12 22.56
N ALA A 189 -12.67 17.35 22.80
CA ALA A 189 -11.66 18.00 21.98
C ALA A 189 -10.42 17.10 21.96
N THR A 190 -10.22 16.41 20.83
CA THR A 190 -9.08 15.53 20.60
C THR A 190 -7.79 16.32 20.79
N GLY A 191 -7.04 16.02 21.85
CA GLY A 191 -5.82 16.74 22.16
C GLY A 191 -4.66 16.28 21.27
N PRO A 192 -3.63 17.13 21.05
CA PRO A 192 -2.41 16.72 20.34
C PRO A 192 -1.68 15.55 21.01
N ARG A 193 -1.88 15.34 22.33
CA ARG A 193 -1.31 14.21 23.09
C ARG A 193 -1.95 12.87 22.72
N ASP A 194 -3.21 12.85 22.30
CA ASP A 194 -3.89 11.63 21.90
C ASP A 194 -3.39 11.14 20.54
N ILE A 195 -3.12 12.09 19.63
CA ILE A 195 -2.56 11.80 18.30
C ILE A 195 -1.17 11.18 18.44
N ASP A 196 -0.30 11.77 19.27
CA ASP A 196 1.07 11.27 19.44
C ASP A 196 1.10 9.84 20.01
N SER A 197 0.21 9.55 20.97
CA SER A 197 0.06 8.23 21.57
C SER A 197 -0.35 7.16 20.53
N VAL A 198 -1.22 7.51 19.59
CA VAL A 198 -1.60 6.61 18.49
C VAL A 198 -0.47 6.46 17.47
N LEU A 199 0.23 7.54 17.13
CA LEU A 199 1.38 7.50 16.23
C LEU A 199 2.56 6.70 16.81
N ALA A 200 2.73 6.67 18.14
CA ALA A 200 3.73 5.84 18.79
C ALA A 200 3.55 4.34 18.52
N LYS A 201 2.30 3.88 18.28
CA LYS A 201 2.00 2.47 17.93
C LYS A 201 2.57 2.05 16.56
N ALA A 202 2.88 3.02 15.69
CA ALA A 202 3.45 2.77 14.37
C ALA A 202 4.90 2.26 14.41
N LYS A 203 5.60 2.34 15.56
CA LYS A 203 7.02 1.99 15.71
C LYS A 203 7.87 2.64 14.59
N ALA A 204 8.50 1.84 13.73
CA ALA A 204 9.34 2.29 12.63
C ALA A 204 8.58 3.12 11.57
N TYR A 205 7.26 2.96 11.47
CA TYR A 205 6.42 3.68 10.49
C TYR A 205 5.95 5.05 10.98
N ARG A 206 6.39 5.51 12.16
CA ARG A 206 5.97 6.80 12.72
C ARG A 206 6.25 7.99 11.78
N PRO A 207 7.43 8.14 11.15
CA PRO A 207 7.67 9.24 10.20
C PRO A 207 6.72 9.19 9.00
N LEU A 208 6.42 7.98 8.50
CA LEU A 208 5.48 7.80 7.39
C LEU A 208 4.05 8.19 7.80
N ALA A 209 3.61 7.81 9.00
CA ALA A 209 2.30 8.19 9.52
C ALA A 209 2.16 9.71 9.70
N GLN A 210 3.22 10.38 10.16
CA GLN A 210 3.27 11.84 10.25
C GLN A 210 3.19 12.50 8.87
N LEU A 211 3.91 11.97 7.87
CA LEU A 211 3.86 12.45 6.50
C LEU A 211 2.44 12.32 5.91
N ILE A 212 1.79 11.17 6.10
CA ILE A 212 0.40 10.95 5.68
C ILE A 212 -0.53 11.96 6.35
N LEU A 213 -0.40 12.16 7.67
CA LEU A 213 -1.21 13.12 8.41
C LEU A 213 -1.02 14.55 7.89
N ALA A 214 0.22 14.96 7.63
CA ALA A 214 0.53 16.27 7.07
C ALA A 214 -0.07 16.42 5.66
N ARG A 215 0.01 15.37 4.83
CA ARG A 215 -0.56 15.40 3.47
C ARG A 215 -2.09 15.49 3.50
N ILE A 216 -2.74 14.76 4.40
CA ILE A 216 -4.20 14.81 4.55
C ILE A 216 -4.66 16.19 5.04
N LYS A 217 -3.98 16.74 6.04
CA LYS A 217 -4.27 18.10 6.54
C LYS A 217 -4.01 19.19 5.49
N GLY A 218 -3.01 19.01 4.64
CA GLY A 218 -2.74 19.93 3.53
C GLY A 218 -3.82 19.91 2.46
N ALA A 219 -4.34 18.72 2.11
CA ALA A 219 -5.39 18.56 1.11
C ALA A 219 -6.78 18.99 1.62
N VAL A 220 -7.10 18.67 2.89
CA VAL A 220 -8.42 18.95 3.49
C VAL A 220 -8.25 19.58 4.88
N PRO A 221 -7.83 20.86 4.95
CA PRO A 221 -7.51 21.50 6.23
C PRO A 221 -8.72 21.66 7.17
N LYS A 222 -9.94 21.62 6.64
CA LYS A 222 -11.19 21.74 7.42
C LYS A 222 -11.73 20.39 7.91
N ALA A 223 -11.11 19.26 7.56
CA ALA A 223 -11.61 17.96 7.94
C ALA A 223 -11.49 17.75 9.46
N PRO A 224 -12.59 17.44 10.18
CA PRO A 224 -12.51 17.06 11.58
C PRO A 224 -11.74 15.75 11.71
N LEU A 225 -10.87 15.69 12.73
CA LEU A 225 -10.04 14.54 13.03
C LEU A 225 -10.53 13.89 14.33
N ALA A 226 -10.97 12.63 14.23
CA ALA A 226 -11.31 11.80 15.38
C ALA A 226 -10.20 10.79 15.62
N VAL A 227 -9.67 10.75 16.84
CA VAL A 227 -8.67 9.77 17.27
C VAL A 227 -9.39 8.59 17.90
N GLN A 228 -9.03 7.38 17.49
CA GLN A 228 -9.45 6.12 18.11
C GLN A 228 -8.23 5.38 18.63
N GLU A 229 -8.44 4.27 19.34
CA GLU A 229 -7.37 3.55 20.02
C GLU A 229 -6.20 3.14 19.09
N SER A 230 -6.47 2.72 17.85
CA SER A 230 -5.45 2.30 16.88
C SER A 230 -5.67 2.87 15.48
N SER A 231 -6.48 3.92 15.36
CA SER A 231 -6.79 4.52 14.06
C SER A 231 -7.10 6.00 14.18
N LEU A 232 -6.90 6.72 13.07
CA LEU A 232 -7.24 8.12 12.91
C LEU A 232 -8.32 8.22 11.83
N SER A 233 -9.47 8.79 12.17
CA SER A 233 -10.59 8.98 11.23
C SER A 233 -10.71 10.45 10.84
N PHE A 234 -10.86 10.70 9.54
CA PHE A 234 -10.96 12.03 8.95
C PHE A 234 -12.34 12.22 8.32
N GLY A 235 -13.03 13.29 8.71
CA GLY A 235 -14.40 13.58 8.28
C GLY A 235 -15.44 13.21 9.34
N SER A 236 -16.48 14.03 9.43
CA SER A 236 -17.65 13.85 10.29
C SER A 236 -18.81 14.61 9.65
N PRO A 237 -20.04 14.08 9.64
CA PRO A 237 -20.48 12.82 10.27
C PRO A 237 -20.07 11.55 9.52
N ALA A 238 -19.76 11.64 8.23
CA ALA A 238 -19.28 10.52 7.42
C ALA A 238 -17.76 10.63 7.22
N PRO A 239 -16.95 9.70 7.76
CA PRO A 239 -15.51 9.72 7.54
C PRO A 239 -15.19 9.33 6.09
N PHE A 240 -14.37 10.14 5.41
CA PHE A 240 -13.92 9.86 4.05
C PHE A 240 -12.58 9.13 4.00
N ALA A 241 -11.80 9.23 5.08
CA ALA A 241 -10.53 8.55 5.21
C ALA A 241 -10.34 8.00 6.63
N VAL A 242 -9.78 6.81 6.76
CA VAL A 242 -9.39 6.22 8.06
C VAL A 242 -8.01 5.60 7.94
N LEU A 243 -7.06 6.10 8.74
CA LEU A 243 -5.70 5.57 8.84
C LEU A 243 -5.62 4.59 10.00
N GLY A 244 -5.58 3.29 9.70
CA GLY A 244 -5.25 2.24 10.66
C GLY A 244 -3.74 2.16 10.86
N ILE A 245 -3.31 2.22 12.12
CA ILE A 245 -1.90 2.23 12.50
C ILE A 245 -1.57 0.91 13.19
N THR A 246 -0.61 0.17 12.63
CA THR A 246 -0.08 -1.06 13.24
C THR A 246 1.45 -0.98 13.32
N GLY A 247 2.06 -1.86 14.12
CA GLY A 247 3.51 -1.92 14.22
C GLY A 247 4.21 -2.57 13.00
N LYS A 248 3.46 -3.07 12.01
CA LYS A 248 3.99 -3.76 10.82
C LYS A 248 3.72 -3.02 9.51
N GLU A 249 2.66 -2.23 9.44
CA GLU A 249 2.24 -1.49 8.25
C GLU A 249 1.20 -0.41 8.60
N LEU A 250 1.02 0.55 7.69
CA LEU A 250 -0.06 1.53 7.76
C LEU A 250 -1.12 1.19 6.72
N ARG A 251 -2.39 1.23 7.11
CA ARG A 251 -3.52 0.95 6.21
C ARG A 251 -4.42 2.18 6.11
N LEU A 252 -4.51 2.77 4.93
CA LEU A 252 -5.40 3.91 4.69
C LEU A 252 -6.65 3.43 3.96
N HIS A 253 -7.80 3.59 4.59
CA HIS A 253 -9.08 3.34 3.98
C HIS A 253 -9.65 4.65 3.43
N LEU A 254 -10.22 4.62 2.22
CA LEU A 254 -10.76 5.79 1.52
C LEU A 254 -12.16 5.51 0.96
N ALA A 255 -12.99 6.55 0.96
CA ALA A 255 -14.34 6.54 0.39
C ALA A 255 -14.35 6.91 -1.11
N LEU A 256 -13.86 6.00 -1.96
CA LEU A 256 -13.70 6.28 -3.39
C LEU A 256 -14.90 5.88 -4.28
N GLY A 257 -15.98 5.34 -3.70
CA GLY A 257 -17.13 4.83 -4.45
C GLY A 257 -16.73 3.72 -5.43
N ASP A 258 -17.09 3.86 -6.70
CA ASP A 258 -16.81 2.93 -7.82
C ASP A 258 -15.41 3.05 -8.46
N HIS A 259 -14.41 3.48 -7.69
CA HIS A 259 -13.04 3.52 -8.20
C HIS A 259 -12.54 2.11 -8.60
N PRO A 260 -11.81 1.94 -9.70
CA PRO A 260 -11.23 0.64 -10.05
C PRO A 260 -10.15 0.24 -9.04
N THR A 261 -10.13 -1.04 -8.66
CA THR A 261 -9.08 -1.59 -7.78
C THR A 261 -7.88 -2.03 -8.60
N ASP A 262 -6.67 -1.79 -8.09
CA ASP A 262 -5.41 -2.22 -8.68
C ASP A 262 -4.42 -2.72 -7.60
N ASP A 263 -3.16 -2.92 -7.95
CA ASP A 263 -2.13 -3.38 -7.01
C ASP A 263 -1.89 -2.37 -5.87
N PHE A 264 -2.12 -1.07 -6.13
CA PHE A 264 -1.95 0.00 -5.13
C PHE A 264 -3.23 0.23 -4.30
N VAL A 265 -4.39 0.21 -4.95
CA VAL A 265 -5.71 0.46 -4.37
C VAL A 265 -6.48 -0.86 -4.31
N ARG A 266 -6.50 -1.48 -3.14
CA ARG A 266 -7.21 -2.74 -2.93
C ARG A 266 -8.66 -2.48 -2.52
N ARG A 267 -9.54 -3.44 -2.77
CA ARG A 267 -10.92 -3.37 -2.25
C ARG A 267 -10.88 -3.41 -0.72
N GLY A 268 -11.60 -2.49 -0.08
CA GLY A 268 -11.69 -2.41 1.37
C GLY A 268 -12.22 -3.73 1.94
N GLN A 269 -11.42 -4.41 2.74
CA GLN A 269 -11.86 -5.63 3.43
C GLN A 269 -12.67 -5.22 4.66
N THR A 270 -13.99 -5.45 4.63
CA THR A 270 -14.97 -5.06 5.65
C THR A 270 -14.83 -5.82 6.99
N GLY A 271 -13.73 -6.54 7.20
CA GLY A 271 -13.48 -7.39 8.36
C GLY A 271 -12.13 -7.08 9.00
N GLY A 272 -12.07 -6.08 9.87
CA GLY A 272 -10.83 -5.72 10.58
C GLY A 272 -10.95 -4.62 11.65
N GLY A 273 -12.16 -4.28 12.10
CA GLY A 273 -12.39 -3.26 13.14
C GLY A 273 -12.19 -1.81 12.69
N VAL A 274 -11.28 -1.54 11.75
CA VAL A 274 -11.02 -0.21 11.19
C VAL A 274 -11.89 -0.02 9.94
N GLY A 275 -12.93 0.82 10.03
CA GLY A 275 -13.75 1.18 8.87
C GLY A 275 -15.03 0.36 8.66
N LYS A 276 -15.75 0.00 9.73
CA LYS A 276 -17.15 -0.49 9.63
C LYS A 276 -18.12 0.65 9.23
N GLY A 277 -17.88 1.26 8.09
CA GLY A 277 -18.75 2.27 7.51
C GLY A 277 -18.92 1.97 6.02
N GLU A 278 -20.16 1.98 5.56
CA GLU A 278 -20.56 1.69 4.17
C GLU A 278 -19.85 2.59 3.14
N ALA A 279 -19.31 3.74 3.57
CA ALA A 279 -18.60 4.69 2.73
C ALA A 279 -17.17 4.28 2.35
N LEU A 280 -16.46 3.47 3.15
CA LEU A 280 -15.03 3.20 2.94
C LEU A 280 -14.81 2.01 2.02
N SER A 281 -14.85 2.26 0.71
CA SER A 281 -14.81 1.20 -0.32
C SER A 281 -13.40 0.67 -0.63
N HIS A 282 -12.34 1.42 -0.36
CA HIS A 282 -10.98 1.08 -0.80
C HIS A 282 -9.96 1.15 0.33
N MET A 283 -8.89 0.34 0.21
CA MET A 283 -7.78 0.24 1.16
C MET A 283 -6.45 0.33 0.43
N LEU A 284 -5.56 1.19 0.94
CA LEU A 284 -4.17 1.32 0.51
C LEU A 284 -3.28 0.80 1.64
N VAL A 285 -2.32 -0.06 1.30
CA VAL A 285 -1.28 -0.52 2.22
C VAL A 285 -0.03 0.32 1.98
N LEU A 286 0.34 1.10 3.00
CA LEU A 286 1.42 2.07 2.93
C LEU A 286 2.58 1.58 3.81
N THR A 287 3.69 1.27 3.16
CA THR A 287 4.93 0.78 3.79
C THR A 287 6.11 1.69 3.47
N ASP A 288 6.01 2.55 2.46
CA ASP A 288 7.11 3.39 1.97
C ASP A 288 6.64 4.84 1.70
N ALA A 289 7.52 5.81 1.90
CA ALA A 289 7.23 7.23 1.68
C ALA A 289 7.02 7.60 0.20
N ARG A 290 7.61 6.86 -0.73
CA ARG A 290 7.46 7.05 -2.19
C ARG A 290 6.03 6.78 -2.66
N GLN A 291 5.25 6.03 -1.88
CA GLN A 291 3.83 5.80 -2.14
C GLN A 291 2.97 7.06 -1.89
N ILE A 292 3.51 8.09 -1.24
CA ILE A 292 2.82 9.36 -0.96
C ILE A 292 3.13 10.34 -2.09
N ASP A 293 2.65 10.02 -3.28
CA ASP A 293 2.91 10.77 -4.53
C ASP A 293 1.70 11.61 -4.97
N GLN A 294 1.72 12.05 -6.24
CA GLN A 294 0.60 12.79 -6.84
C GLN A 294 -0.65 11.91 -6.90
N ARG A 295 -0.49 10.62 -7.26
CA ARG A 295 -1.60 9.68 -7.35
C ARG A 295 -2.31 9.51 -6.00
N PHE A 296 -1.54 9.38 -4.91
CA PHE A 296 -2.10 9.38 -3.55
C PHE A 296 -2.94 10.63 -3.28
N SER A 297 -2.45 11.78 -3.71
CA SER A 297 -3.11 13.08 -3.50
C SER A 297 -4.41 13.20 -4.29
N ASP A 298 -4.44 12.70 -5.52
CA ASP A 298 -5.64 12.69 -6.38
C ASP A 298 -6.73 11.76 -5.79
N LEU A 299 -6.34 10.60 -5.27
CA LEU A 299 -7.26 9.69 -4.58
C LEU A 299 -7.86 10.33 -3.33
N LEU A 300 -7.06 11.06 -2.57
CA LEU A 300 -7.53 11.74 -1.37
C LEU A 300 -8.51 12.88 -1.71
N ALA A 301 -8.22 13.68 -2.73
CA ALA A 301 -9.12 14.73 -3.21
C ALA A 301 -10.45 14.17 -3.70
N ARG A 302 -10.41 13.01 -4.37
CA ARG A 302 -11.64 12.31 -4.78
C ARG A 302 -12.44 11.79 -3.59
N ALA A 303 -11.77 11.19 -2.60
CA ALA A 303 -12.42 10.70 -1.39
C ALA A 303 -13.07 11.83 -0.57
N SER A 304 -12.45 13.00 -0.48
CA SER A 304 -13.05 14.13 0.25
C SER A 304 -14.21 14.77 -0.51
N GLY A 305 -14.18 14.75 -1.85
CA GLY A 305 -15.28 15.22 -2.68
C GLY A 305 -16.57 14.42 -2.51
N THR A 306 -16.48 13.10 -2.38
CA THR A 306 -17.66 12.23 -2.19
C THR A 306 -18.35 12.44 -0.84
N ALA A 307 -17.61 12.86 0.19
CA ALA A 307 -18.15 13.09 1.53
C ALA A 307 -18.86 14.44 1.71
N THR A 308 -18.76 15.34 0.73
CA THR A 308 -19.41 16.67 0.78
C THR A 308 -20.78 16.68 0.09
N THR A 309 -21.15 15.59 -0.60
CA THR A 309 -22.45 15.43 -1.26
C THR A 309 -23.43 14.72 -0.36
#